data_AF-A0ABD0YSD7-F1
#
_entry.id   AF-A0ABD0YSD7-F1
#
_cell.length_a   1.000
_cell.length_b   1.000
_cell.length_c   1.000
_cell.angle_alpha   90.00
_cell.angle_beta   90.00
_cell.angle_gamma   90.00
#
_symmetry.space_group_name_H-M   'P 1'
#
loop_
_entity.id
_entity.type
_entity.pdbx_description
1 polymer ?
#
loop_
_entity_poly.entity_id
_entity_poly.type
_entity_poly.pdbx_seq_one_letter_code
_entity_poly.pdbx_strand_id
1 'polypeptide(L)'
;MVSLLWYYRPEHTEQGRIPGQPPDEIFASRHKDTNSVACIEDKCFVLTFNEYCRYRRSVRCLEEGLKPQNSVVPVLDSAYPRSNRQPPGQVAPDIVFFCRKVYDFRQRRILKNPC
;
A
#
# COMPACT_ATOMS: atom_id res chain seq x y z
N MET A 1 -23.22 9.12 5.05
CA MET A 1 -22.47 9.26 3.78
C MET A 1 -21.01 9.52 4.10
N VAL A 2 -20.09 8.94 3.35
CA VAL A 2 -18.64 9.13 3.51
C VAL A 2 -18.03 9.56 2.18
N SER A 3 -17.15 10.56 2.20
CA SER A 3 -16.36 10.92 1.02
C SER A 3 -15.11 10.07 0.94
N LEU A 4 -14.77 9.60 -0.26
CA LEU A 4 -13.63 8.72 -0.49
C LEU A 4 -12.81 9.15 -1.70
N LEU A 5 -11.58 8.66 -1.75
CA LEU A 5 -10.68 8.71 -2.89
C LEU A 5 -10.38 7.30 -3.35
N TRP A 6 -10.50 7.06 -4.66
CA TRP A 6 -10.35 5.72 -5.22
C TRP A 6 -8.89 5.30 -5.37
N TYR A 7 -8.64 4.04 -5.07
CA TYR A 7 -7.48 3.30 -5.55
C TYR A 7 -7.89 2.39 -6.70
N TYR A 8 -6.99 2.20 -7.66
CA TYR A 8 -7.20 1.33 -8.81
C TYR A 8 -6.19 0.18 -8.79
N ARG A 9 -6.65 -1.03 -9.11
CA ARG A 9 -5.76 -2.12 -9.47
C ARG A 9 -5.31 -1.96 -10.92
N PRO A 10 -4.18 -2.54 -11.34
CA PRO A 10 -3.73 -2.52 -12.73
C PRO A 10 -4.79 -2.97 -13.73
N GLU A 11 -5.59 -3.96 -13.37
CA GLU A 11 -6.69 -4.51 -14.17
C GLU A 11 -7.82 -3.52 -14.43
N HIS A 12 -7.97 -2.50 -13.57
CA HIS A 12 -8.97 -1.46 -13.73
C HIS A 12 -8.49 -0.29 -14.60
N THR A 13 -7.25 -0.36 -15.10
CA THR A 13 -6.67 0.64 -16.00
C THR A 13 -6.67 0.13 -17.45
N GLU A 14 -6.67 1.03 -18.43
CA GLU A 14 -6.64 0.63 -19.85
C GLU A 14 -5.39 -0.17 -20.23
N GLN A 15 -4.28 0.07 -19.54
CA GLN A 15 -3.03 -0.66 -19.77
C GLN A 15 -3.09 -2.11 -19.26
N GLY A 16 -4.00 -2.40 -18.31
CA GLY A 16 -4.06 -3.69 -17.63
C GLY A 16 -2.83 -4.00 -16.79
N ARG A 17 -2.76 -5.24 -16.28
CA ARG A 17 -1.59 -5.74 -15.55
C ARG A 17 -0.50 -6.19 -16.53
N ILE A 18 0.73 -5.72 -16.32
CA ILE A 18 1.90 -6.14 -17.09
C ILE A 18 2.50 -7.41 -16.44
N PRO A 19 3.03 -8.37 -17.22
CA PRO A 19 3.76 -9.52 -16.68
C PRO A 19 4.88 -9.11 -15.70
N GLY A 20 4.96 -9.79 -14.56
CA GLY A 20 5.94 -9.50 -13.51
C GLY A 20 5.57 -8.36 -12.56
N GLN A 21 4.43 -7.69 -12.77
CA GLN A 21 3.96 -6.67 -11.84
C GLN A 21 3.38 -7.31 -10.56
N PRO A 22 3.81 -6.87 -9.35
CA PRO A 22 3.35 -7.47 -8.10
C PRO A 22 1.82 -7.42 -7.91
N PRO A 23 1.18 -8.50 -7.44
CA PRO A 23 -0.28 -8.58 -7.26
C PRO A 23 -0.84 -7.48 -6.34
N ASP A 24 -0.05 -7.11 -5.33
CA ASP A 24 -0.42 -6.18 -4.26
C ASP A 24 -0.24 -4.70 -4.64
N GLU A 25 0.23 -4.41 -5.87
CA GLU A 25 0.38 -3.03 -6.35
C GLU A 25 -0.98 -2.42 -6.70
N ILE A 26 -1.25 -1.25 -6.13
CA ILE A 26 -2.41 -0.41 -6.44
C ILE A 26 -1.99 1.04 -6.72
N PHE A 27 -2.86 1.79 -7.37
CA PHE A 27 -2.61 3.17 -7.78
C PHE A 27 -3.59 4.12 -7.10
N ALA A 28 -3.06 5.06 -6.32
CA ALA A 28 -3.87 6.14 -5.76
C ALA A 28 -4.42 7.02 -6.89
N SER A 29 -5.65 7.51 -6.78
CA SER A 29 -6.23 8.46 -7.73
C SER A 29 -6.84 9.67 -7.02
N ARG A 30 -6.93 10.79 -7.74
CA ARG A 30 -7.71 11.97 -7.31
C ARG A 30 -9.20 11.85 -7.62
N HIS A 31 -9.67 10.67 -8.00
CA HIS A 31 -11.08 10.39 -8.21
C HIS A 31 -11.81 10.38 -6.86
N LYS A 32 -12.60 11.42 -6.63
CA LYS A 32 -13.41 11.60 -5.43
C LYS A 32 -14.84 11.12 -5.66
N ASP A 33 -15.41 10.47 -4.64
CA ASP A 33 -16.80 10.02 -4.65
C ASP A 33 -17.43 10.11 -3.24
N THR A 34 -18.74 9.87 -3.12
CA THR A 34 -19.46 9.78 -1.85
C THR A 34 -20.37 8.55 -1.82
N ASN A 35 -20.12 7.64 -0.88
CA ASN A 35 -20.85 6.39 -0.75
C ASN A 35 -21.53 6.28 0.63
N SER A 36 -22.45 5.32 0.75
CA SER A 36 -22.97 4.94 2.07
C SER A 36 -21.86 4.28 2.90
N VAL A 37 -21.86 4.54 4.20
CA VAL A 37 -20.95 3.85 5.15
C VAL A 37 -21.24 2.35 5.19
N ALA A 38 -22.48 1.95 4.87
CA ALA A 38 -22.87 0.55 4.76
C ALA A 38 -22.18 -0.21 3.62
N CYS A 39 -21.50 0.47 2.70
CA CYS A 39 -20.74 -0.15 1.62
C CYS A 39 -19.29 -0.50 2.01
N ILE A 40 -18.87 -0.24 3.26
CA ILE A 40 -17.54 -0.60 3.75
C ILE A 40 -17.57 -2.05 4.22
N GLU A 41 -16.77 -2.90 3.60
CA GLU A 41 -16.64 -4.32 3.98
C GLU A 41 -15.61 -4.51 5.10
N ASP A 42 -14.35 -4.06 4.88
CA ASP A 42 -13.28 -4.23 5.86
C ASP A 42 -12.16 -3.17 5.69
N LYS A 43 -11.20 -3.18 6.61
CA LYS A 43 -9.99 -2.35 6.59
C LYS A 43 -8.84 -3.09 5.92
N CYS A 44 -8.04 -2.34 5.17
CA CYS A 44 -6.78 -2.80 4.60
C CYS A 44 -5.68 -1.75 4.81
N PHE A 45 -4.44 -2.14 4.56
CA PHE A 45 -3.26 -1.29 4.71
C PHE A 45 -2.67 -0.97 3.35
N VAL A 46 -2.46 0.34 3.10
CA VAL A 46 -1.76 0.80 1.89
C VAL A 46 -0.45 1.45 2.28
N LEU A 47 0.63 0.76 1.94
CA LEU A 47 2.00 1.14 2.27
C LEU A 47 2.66 1.90 1.11
N THR A 48 3.61 2.75 1.43
CA THR A 48 4.64 3.15 0.47
C THR A 48 5.45 1.92 0.07
N PHE A 49 6.09 1.96 -1.10
CA PHE A 49 6.90 0.81 -1.55
C PHE A 49 8.00 0.44 -0.55
N ASN A 50 8.66 1.42 0.06
CA ASN A 50 9.71 1.18 1.05
C ASN A 50 9.16 0.56 2.35
N GLU A 51 7.99 1.01 2.82
CA GLU A 51 7.30 0.38 3.96
C GLU A 51 6.92 -1.07 3.63
N TYR A 52 6.35 -1.32 2.45
CA TYR A 52 5.99 -2.67 2.00
C TYR A 52 7.20 -3.61 1.90
N CYS A 53 8.33 -3.16 1.35
CA CYS A 53 9.55 -3.95 1.30
C CYS A 53 10.05 -4.32 2.70
N ARG A 54 10.03 -3.38 3.66
CA ARG A 54 10.38 -3.66 5.06
C ARG A 54 9.41 -4.63 5.71
N TYR A 55 8.11 -4.45 5.49
CA TYR A 55 7.07 -5.34 5.98
C TYR A 55 7.26 -6.78 5.47
N ARG A 56 7.41 -6.95 4.15
CA ARG A 56 7.64 -8.27 3.52
C ARG A 56 8.91 -8.94 4.03
N ARG A 57 9.98 -8.17 4.25
CA ARG A 57 11.21 -8.68 4.88
C ARG A 57 10.93 -9.16 6.31
N SER A 58 10.24 -8.36 7.12
CA SER A 58 9.91 -8.72 8.50
C SER A 58 9.05 -9.98 8.58
N VAL A 59 8.03 -10.09 7.73
CA VAL A 59 7.17 -11.28 7.64
C VAL A 59 8.00 -12.52 7.27
N ARG A 60 8.83 -12.42 6.22
CA ARG A 60 9.70 -13.54 5.82
C ARG A 60 10.64 -13.96 6.95
N CYS A 61 11.28 -13.02 7.63
CA CYS A 61 12.15 -13.33 8.75
C CYS A 61 11.40 -14.06 9.87
N LEU A 62 10.16 -13.65 10.16
CA LEU A 62 9.33 -14.30 11.18
C LEU A 62 8.96 -15.72 10.76
N GLU A 63 8.55 -15.92 9.50
CA GLU A 63 8.22 -17.23 8.94
C GLU A 63 9.41 -18.20 8.96
N GLU A 64 10.62 -17.68 8.72
CA GLU A 64 11.87 -18.45 8.76
C GLU A 64 12.45 -18.61 10.19
N GLY A 65 11.79 -18.04 11.22
CA GLY A 65 12.28 -18.07 12.59
C GLY A 65 13.58 -17.29 12.82
N LEU A 66 13.91 -16.37 11.92
CA LEU A 66 15.11 -15.53 12.02
C LEU A 66 14.90 -14.43 13.05
N LYS A 67 15.94 -14.18 13.85
CA LYS A 67 15.93 -13.03 14.76
C LYS A 67 16.02 -11.73 13.95
N PRO A 68 15.30 -10.67 14.34
CA PRO A 68 15.42 -9.37 13.69
C PRO A 68 16.89 -8.92 13.75
N GLN A 69 17.49 -8.66 12.59
CA GLN A 69 18.84 -8.11 12.53
C GLN A 69 18.84 -6.70 13.11
N ASN A 70 19.86 -6.39 13.91
CA ASN A 70 20.07 -5.04 14.41
C ASN A 70 20.15 -4.07 13.22
N SER A 71 19.35 -3.01 13.27
CA SER A 71 19.42 -1.95 12.27
C SER A 71 20.78 -1.28 12.35
N VAL A 72 21.50 -1.22 11.23
CA VAL A 72 22.73 -0.40 11.11
C VAL A 72 22.38 1.09 11.07
N VAL A 73 21.11 1.41 10.76
CA VAL A 73 20.61 2.78 10.78
C VAL A 73 20.26 3.17 12.22
N PRO A 74 20.79 4.29 12.74
CA PRO A 74 20.44 4.81 14.06
C PRO A 74 18.93 4.98 14.23
N VAL A 75 18.47 4.74 15.45
CA VAL A 75 17.08 5.01 15.82
C VAL A 75 16.87 6.53 15.75
N LEU A 76 15.84 6.96 15.03
CA LEU A 76 15.44 8.36 15.03
C LEU A 76 14.85 8.73 16.39
N ASP A 77 15.21 9.90 16.92
CA ASP A 77 14.66 10.42 18.18
C ASP A 77 13.14 10.60 18.14
N SER A 78 12.59 10.79 16.93
CA SER A 78 11.16 10.96 16.69
C SER A 78 10.54 9.69 16.12
N ALA A 79 9.33 9.39 16.57
CA ALA A 79 8.54 8.30 16.04
C ALA A 79 8.27 8.49 14.54
N TYR A 80 8.31 7.39 13.78
CA TYR A 80 8.01 7.43 12.35
C TYR A 80 6.59 7.97 12.11
N PRO A 81 6.39 9.04 11.31
CA PRO A 81 5.09 9.71 11.19
C PRO A 81 3.92 8.84 10.69
N ARG A 82 4.22 7.72 10.02
CA ARG A 82 3.24 6.77 9.49
C ARG A 82 3.20 5.46 10.28
N SER A 83 3.71 5.45 11.51
CA SER A 83 3.68 4.28 12.40
C SER A 83 2.26 3.74 12.60
N ASN A 84 1.28 4.64 12.75
CA ASN A 84 -0.15 4.30 12.88
C ASN A 84 -0.81 3.78 11.58
N ARG A 85 -0.09 3.76 10.46
CA ARG A 85 -0.55 3.21 9.17
C ARG A 85 0.12 1.87 8.82
N GLN A 86 0.98 1.36 9.71
CA GLN A 86 1.60 0.05 9.52
C GLN A 86 0.65 -1.06 9.99
N PRO A 87 0.72 -2.28 9.40
CA PRO A 87 0.00 -3.43 9.91
C PRO A 87 0.50 -3.83 11.31
N PRO A 88 -0.38 -4.31 12.21
CA PRO A 88 0.02 -4.82 13.50
C PRO A 88 0.64 -6.22 13.36
N GLY A 89 1.97 -6.28 13.25
CA GLY A 89 2.68 -7.55 13.07
C GLY A 89 2.32 -8.22 11.73
N GLN A 90 2.27 -9.56 11.69
CA GLN A 90 1.89 -10.31 10.50
C GLN A 90 0.36 -10.35 10.37
N VAL A 91 -0.16 -9.77 9.29
CA VAL A 91 -1.58 -9.85 8.91
C VAL A 91 -1.76 -10.62 7.61
N ALA A 92 -3.01 -10.93 7.25
CA ALA A 92 -3.32 -11.63 6.02
C ALA A 92 -2.77 -10.87 4.78
N PRO A 93 -2.15 -11.55 3.80
CA PRO A 93 -1.49 -10.87 2.68
C PRO A 93 -2.44 -10.08 1.78
N ASP A 94 -3.69 -10.52 1.67
CA ASP A 94 -4.75 -9.95 0.83
C ASP A 94 -5.28 -8.60 1.33
N ILE A 95 -4.95 -8.20 2.55
CA ILE A 95 -5.29 -6.89 3.12
C ILE A 95 -4.08 -5.93 3.17
N VAL A 96 -2.93 -6.29 2.58
CA VAL A 96 -1.73 -5.44 2.54
C VAL A 96 -1.35 -5.12 1.11
N PHE A 97 -1.52 -3.84 0.75
CA PHE A 97 -1.19 -3.31 -0.57
C PHE A 97 -0.04 -2.32 -0.50
N PHE A 98 0.53 -1.99 -1.65
CA PHE A 98 1.45 -0.87 -1.76
C PHE A 98 1.14 0.03 -2.95
N CYS A 99 1.52 1.29 -2.83
CA CYS A 99 1.33 2.31 -3.84
C CYS A 99 2.63 3.09 -4.06
N ARG A 100 3.10 3.12 -5.32
CA ARG A 100 4.28 3.90 -5.76
C ARG A 100 4.02 4.74 -7.02
N LYS A 101 2.82 4.64 -7.57
CA LYS A 101 2.35 5.36 -8.76
C LYS A 101 0.94 5.89 -8.52
N VAL A 102 0.60 6.95 -9.23
CA VAL A 102 -0.71 7.59 -9.18
C VAL A 102 -1.43 7.36 -10.50
N TYR A 103 -2.71 7.06 -10.46
CA TYR A 103 -3.55 6.94 -11.65
C TYR A 103 -4.35 8.22 -11.87
N ASP A 104 -4.09 8.88 -13.00
CA ASP A 104 -4.90 9.98 -13.49
C ASP A 104 -6.11 9.41 -14.22
N PHE A 105 -7.25 9.34 -13.53
CA PHE A 105 -8.48 8.78 -14.08
C PHE A 105 -9.07 9.62 -15.23
N ARG A 106 -8.73 10.92 -15.30
CA ARG A 106 -9.24 11.81 -16.36
C ARG A 106 -8.48 11.59 -17.66
N GLN A 107 -7.16 11.45 -17.54
CA GLN A 107 -6.26 11.26 -18.69
C GLN A 107 -5.91 9.79 -18.94
N ARG A 108 -6.47 8.87 -18.15
CA ARG A 108 -6.29 7.42 -18.22
C ARG A 108 -4.83 6.97 -18.25
N ARG A 109 -3.99 7.63 -17.47
CA ARG A 109 -2.53 7.37 -17.45
C ARG A 109 -1.98 7.17 -16.06
N ILE A 110 -0.92 6.36 -15.98
CA ILE A 110 -0.17 6.12 -14.76
C ILE A 110 1.00 7.10 -14.68
N LEU A 111 1.08 7.82 -13.58
CA LEU A 111 2.11 8.79 -13.27
C LEU A 111 3.03 8.26 -12.17
N LYS A 112 4.31 8.66 -12.20
CA LYS A 112 5.17 8.47 -11.03
C LYS A 112 4.57 9.25 -9.86
N ASN A 113 4.50 8.62 -8.69
CA ASN A 113 4.02 9.32 -7.51
C ASN A 113 5.00 10.47 -7.21
N PRO A 114 4.54 11.74 -7.15
CA PRO A 114 5.42 12.82 -6.70
C PRO A 114 5.94 12.44 -5.31
N CYS A 115 7.26 12.38 -5.19
CA CYS A 115 7.96 12.07 -3.96
C CYS A 115 7.57 13.03 -2.84
#